data_AF-A0A4U9D086-F1
#
_entry.id   AF-A0A4U9D086-F1
#
_cell.length_a   1.000
_cell.length_b   1.000
_cell.length_c   1.000
_cell.angle_alpha   90.00
_cell.angle_beta   90.00
_cell.angle_gamma   90.00
#
_symmetry.space_group_name_H-M   'P 1'
#
loop_
_entity.id
_entity.type
_entity.pdbx_description
1 polymer ?
#
loop_
_entity_poly.entity_id
_entity_poly.type
_entity_poly.pdbx_seq_one_letter_code
_entity_poly.pdbx_strand_id
1 'polypeptide(L)' 'MKNVQVDGEDVMRLVTLRSHDQYNTTIYALDDRYRGVFGRRDVLFMNEQDMANMGLEARRPGGYQYRAAGQPPAS' A
#
# COMPACT_ATOMS: atom_id res chain seq x y z
N MET A 1 25.71 2.44 -17.35
CA MET A 1 25.12 2.61 -16.00
C MET A 1 26.15 2.15 -14.99
N LYS A 2 26.44 2.94 -13.95
CA LYS A 2 27.33 2.51 -12.85
C LYS A 2 26.47 1.93 -11.75
N ASN A 3 26.87 0.79 -11.20
CA ASN A 3 26.24 0.25 -10.00
C ASN A 3 26.66 1.13 -8.81
N VAL A 4 25.67 1.59 -8.04
CA VAL A 4 25.90 2.32 -6.80
C VAL A 4 26.08 1.29 -5.69
N GLN A 5 27.18 1.39 -4.95
CA GLN A 5 27.37 0.66 -3.70
C GLN A 5 26.60 1.39 -2.61
N VAL A 6 25.80 0.66 -1.84
CA VAL A 6 25.03 1.18 -0.71
C VAL A 6 25.34 0.35 0.52
N ASP A 7 25.43 1.00 1.67
CA ASP A 7 25.63 0.32 2.94
C ASP A 7 24.41 -0.52 3.29
N GLY A 8 24.64 -1.66 3.96
CA GLY A 8 23.57 -2.62 4.23
C GLY A 8 22.43 -2.07 5.10
N GLU A 9 22.70 -1.02 5.88
CA GLU A 9 21.71 -0.33 6.72
C GLU A 9 20.68 0.45 5.88
N ASP A 10 21.05 0.88 4.66
CA ASP A 10 20.18 1.60 3.73
C ASP A 10 19.44 0.66 2.75
N VAL A 11 19.61 -0.66 2.90
CA VAL A 11 19.03 -1.66 1.99
C VAL A 11 17.75 -2.26 2.58
N MET A 12 16.64 -2.08 1.86
CA MET A 12 15.35 -2.67 2.22
C MET A 12 15.02 -3.91 1.39
N ARG A 13 14.26 -4.83 1.99
CA ARG A 13 13.69 -5.98 1.29
C ARG A 13 12.29 -5.66 0.78
N LEU A 14 12.12 -5.67 -0.54
CA LEU A 14 10.83 -5.47 -1.19
C LEU A 14 10.10 -6.81 -1.38
N VAL A 15 8.83 -6.84 -1.00
CA VAL A 15 7.91 -7.95 -1.29
C VAL A 15 6.65 -7.38 -1.93
N THR A 16 6.18 -8.02 -3.00
CA THR A 16 4.93 -7.65 -3.67
C THR A 16 3.81 -8.58 -3.24
N LEU A 17 2.65 -8.01 -2.94
CA LEU A 17 1.44 -8.76 -2.63
C LEU A 17 0.31 -8.35 -3.58
N ARG A 18 -0.54 -9.30 -3.95
CA ARG A 18 -1.73 -9.04 -4.77
C ARG A 18 -2.92 -8.72 -3.86
N SER A 19 -3.71 -7.68 -4.19
CA SER A 19 -4.96 -7.42 -3.47
C SER A 19 -6.02 -8.47 -3.80
N HIS A 20 -6.98 -8.62 -2.89
CA HIS A 20 -8.09 -9.56 -3.05
C HIS A 20 -8.86 -9.35 -4.37
N ASP A 21 -9.15 -8.09 -4.72
CA ASP A 21 -10.00 -7.72 -5.86
C ASP A 21 -9.17 -7.43 -7.12
N GLN A 22 -8.16 -8.26 -7.36
CA GLN A 22 -7.33 -8.25 -8.58
C GLN A 22 -6.96 -9.67 -8.97
N TYR A 23 -6.96 -9.97 -10.27
CA TYR A 23 -6.34 -11.16 -10.83
C TYR A 23 -5.28 -10.76 -11.83
N ASN A 24 -4.02 -11.11 -11.56
CA ASN A 24 -2.87 -10.68 -12.36
C ASN A 24 -2.89 -9.15 -12.59
N THR A 25 -3.03 -8.70 -13.83
CA THR A 25 -3.11 -7.27 -14.19
C THR A 25 -4.55 -6.73 -14.26
N THR A 26 -5.55 -7.59 -14.15
CA THR A 26 -6.97 -7.19 -14.19
C THR A 26 -7.44 -6.78 -12.80
N ILE A 27 -7.98 -5.56 -12.71
CA ILE A 27 -8.50 -4.96 -11.47
C ILE A 27 -10.03 -5.08 -11.47
N TYR A 28 -10.59 -5.58 -10.37
CA TYR A 28 -12.04 -5.71 -10.19
C TYR A 28 -12.62 -4.66 -9.25
N ALA A 29 -11.83 -4.19 -8.27
CA ALA A 29 -12.18 -3.08 -7.40
C ALA A 29 -10.91 -2.34 -6.94
N LEU A 30 -11.07 -1.15 -6.36
CA LEU A 30 -9.95 -0.37 -5.81
C LEU A 30 -9.64 -0.73 -4.35
N ASP A 31 -10.33 -1.72 -3.80
CA ASP A 31 -10.21 -2.09 -2.39
C ASP A 31 -9.23 -3.26 -2.19
N ASP A 32 -8.58 -3.26 -1.03
CA ASP A 32 -7.85 -4.39 -0.47
C ASP A 32 -8.43 -4.69 0.92
N ARG A 33 -9.57 -5.37 0.92
CA ARG A 33 -10.42 -5.59 2.09
C ARG A 33 -9.67 -6.25 3.26
N TYR A 34 -8.70 -7.11 2.98
CA TYR A 34 -7.92 -7.78 4.03
C TYR A 34 -6.82 -6.91 4.64
N ARG A 35 -6.45 -5.81 3.98
CA ARG A 35 -5.40 -4.88 4.43
C ARG A 35 -5.94 -3.50 4.77
N GLY A 36 -7.26 -3.32 4.75
CA GLY A 36 -7.91 -2.07 5.11
C GLY A 36 -7.63 -0.92 4.15
N VAL A 37 -7.27 -1.20 2.89
CA VAL A 37 -7.08 -0.17 1.86
C VAL A 37 -8.36 -0.05 1.06
N PHE A 38 -8.87 1.16 0.86
CA PHE A 38 -10.13 1.41 0.16
C PHE A 38 -9.98 2.56 -0.84
N GLY A 39 -10.58 2.39 -2.03
CA GLY A 39 -10.66 3.42 -3.07
C GLY A 39 -9.34 3.80 -3.72
N ARG A 40 -8.24 3.07 -3.48
CA ARG A 40 -6.90 3.37 -4.02
C ARG A 40 -5.98 2.16 -4.02
N ARG A 41 -4.88 2.22 -4.78
CA ARG A 41 -3.91 1.11 -4.87
C ARG A 41 -2.44 1.56 -4.87
N ASP A 42 -2.18 2.85 -4.87
CA ASP A 42 -0.88 3.48 -4.64
C ASP A 42 -0.57 3.50 -3.12
N VAL A 43 -0.23 2.33 -2.60
CA VAL A 43 0.06 2.09 -1.19
C VAL A 43 1.32 1.24 -1.05
N LEU A 44 2.20 1.63 -0.13
CA LEU A 44 3.35 0.85 0.33
C LEU A 44 3.15 0.57 1.82
N PHE A 45 3.27 -0.69 2.22
CA PHE A 45 3.39 -1.06 3.62
C PHE A 45 4.87 -1.03 4.00
N MET A 46 5.16 -0.42 5.15
CA MET A 46 6.53 -0.23 5.62
C MET A 46 6.54 -0.41 7.14
N ASN A 47 7.64 -0.93 7.67
CA ASN A 47 7.84 -1.01 9.10
C ASN A 47 7.91 0.40 9.70
N GLU A 48 7.24 0.64 10.83
CA GLU A 48 7.17 1.97 11.45
C GLU A 48 8.55 2.48 11.91
N GLN A 49 9.43 1.61 12.39
CA GLN A 49 10.78 1.99 12.82
C GLN A 49 11.64 2.43 11.63
N ASP A 50 11.56 1.70 10.51
CA ASP A 50 12.28 2.06 9.29
C ASP A 50 11.77 3.40 8.73
N MET A 51 10.45 3.63 8.78
CA MET A 51 9.88 4.93 8.42
C MET A 51 10.43 6.05 9.30
N ALA A 52 10.48 5.85 10.61
CA ALA A 52 11.01 6.83 11.55
C ALA A 52 12.50 7.14 11.28
N ASN A 53 13.30 6.09 11.02
CA ASN A 53 14.72 6.23 10.67
C ASN A 53 14.92 7.03 9.37
N MET A 54 13.99 6.92 8.43
CA MET A 54 14.00 7.66 7.16
C MET A 54 13.28 9.01 7.21
N GLY A 55 12.71 9.40 8.35
CA GLY A 55 11.93 10.64 8.50
C GLY A 55 10.64 10.64 7.67
N LEU A 56 10.05 9.47 7.41
CA LEU A 56 8.81 9.31 6.66
C LEU A 56 7.60 9.30 7.60
N GLU A 57 6.56 10.00 7.20
CA GLU A 57 5.29 9.98 7.92
C GLU A 57 4.25 9.10 7.22
N ALA A 58 3.57 8.26 8.00
CA ALA A 58 2.42 7.54 7.50
C ALA A 58 1.32 8.52 7.10
N ARG A 59 0.75 8.32 5.92
CA ARG A 59 -0.41 9.12 5.52
C ARG A 59 -1.55 8.86 6.51
N ARG A 60 -2.09 9.93 7.10
CA ARG A 60 -3.18 9.82 8.08
C ARG A 60 -4.36 9.02 7.52
N PRO A 61 -4.83 7.98 8.22
CA PRO A 61 -6.12 7.37 7.92
C PRO A 61 -7.22 8.42 8.18
N GLY A 62 -8.03 8.75 7.18
CA GLY A 62 -9.10 9.76 7.35
C GLY A 62 -9.58 10.46 6.07
N GLY A 63 -8.83 10.34 4.96
CA GLY A 63 -9.28 10.81 3.64
C GLY A 63 -10.13 9.80 2.85
N TYR A 64 -10.49 8.67 3.47
CA TYR A 64 -11.13 7.56 2.79
C TYR A 64 -12.53 7.39 3.36
N GLN A 65 -13.56 7.61 2.55
CA GLN A 65 -14.94 7.40 2.97
C GLN A 65 -15.12 5.94 3.36
N TYR A 66 -15.35 5.68 4.64
CA TYR A 66 -15.90 4.42 5.09
C TYR A 66 -17.26 4.24 4.42
N ARG A 67 -17.39 3.25 3.52
CA ARG A 67 -18.70 2.65 3.24
C ARG A 67 -18.82 1.42 4.12
N ALA A 68 -19.96 1.30 4.79
CA ALA A 68 -20.31 0.07 5.50
C ALA A 68 -20.18 -1.12 4.52
N ALA A 69 -19.61 -2.23 4.99
CA ALA A 69 -19.51 -3.44 4.20
C ALA A 69 -20.90 -3.86 3.69
N GLY A 70 -21.10 -3.85 2.37
CA GLY A 70 -22.36 -4.27 1.73
C GLY A 70 -23.08 -3.20 0.90
N GLN A 71 -22.60 -1.95 0.83
CA GLN A 71 -23.22 -0.95 -0.05
C GLN A 71 -22.70 -1.10 -1.49
N PRO A 72 -23.56 -1.33 -2.51
CA PRO A 72 -23.13 -1.38 -3.90
C PRO A 72 -22.63 -0.01 -4.39
N PRO A 73 -21.79 0.04 -5.45
CA PRO A 73 -21.40 1.31 -6.08
C PRO A 73 -22.64 2.05 -6.61
N ALA A 74 -22.63 3.38 -6.51
CA ALA A 74 -23.69 4.20 -7.08
C ALA A 74 -23.62 4.11 -8.62
N SER A 75 -24.80 4.06 -9.25
CA SER A 75 -25.00 4.03 -10.70
C SER A 75 -24.35 5.21 -11.41
#